data_AF-A0A1B6HSV1-F1
#
_entry.id   AF-A0A1B6HSV1-F1
#
_cell.length_a   1.000
_cell.length_b   1.000
_cell.length_c   1.000
_cell.angle_alpha   90.00
_cell.angle_beta   90.00
_cell.angle_gamma   90.00
#
_symmetry.space_group_name_H-M   'P 1'
#
loop_
_entity.id
_entity.type
_entity.pdbx_description
1 polymer ?
#
loop_
_entity_poly.entity_id
_entity_poly.type
_entity_poly.pdbx_seq_one_letter_code
_entity_poly.pdbx_strand_id
1 'polypeptide(L)'
;IQKMHIDYYQDDGATKNDSIAGYTLHYLSNLYDDSTWSVNGYGVKTDLPSQTWCRSPGSTEAISAIETIMEHIAQALKKDPTEVKLANKRQVDSPLPALVDDLKRSADYEKRVRDIQQFNQTNR
;
A
#
# COMPACT_ATOMS: atom_id res chain seq x y z
N ILE A 1 11.88 -2.86 5.69
CA ILE A 1 11.92 -1.54 6.35
C ILE A 1 12.62 -1.76 7.69
N GLN A 2 13.50 -0.85 8.13
CA GLN A 2 14.24 -1.08 9.39
C GLN A 2 13.42 -0.76 10.64
N LYS A 3 12.59 0.29 10.58
CA LYS A 3 11.63 0.68 11.62
C LYS A 3 10.55 1.53 10.99
N MET A 4 9.31 1.35 11.41
CA MET A 4 8.20 2.22 11.01
C MET A 4 7.24 2.43 12.18
N HIS A 5 6.73 3.65 12.31
CA HIS A 5 5.64 3.98 13.23
C HIS A 5 4.50 4.61 12.43
N ILE A 6 3.28 4.11 12.59
CA ILE A 6 2.08 4.59 11.89
C ILE A 6 0.99 4.86 12.93
N ASP A 7 0.43 6.07 12.90
CA ASP A 7 -0.83 6.40 13.55
C ASP A 7 -1.89 6.58 12.46
N TYR A 8 -2.86 5.67 12.40
CA TYR A 8 -3.89 5.63 11.38
C TYR A 8 -5.24 6.07 11.97
N TYR A 9 -5.90 7.04 11.35
CA TYR A 9 -7.16 7.61 11.84
C TYR A 9 -8.25 7.40 10.79
N GLN A 10 -9.41 6.95 11.26
CA GLN A 10 -10.60 6.79 10.43
C GLN A 10 -11.79 7.45 11.12
N ASP A 11 -12.57 8.16 10.34
CA ASP A 11 -13.82 8.75 10.82
C ASP A 11 -14.90 7.67 10.87
N ASP A 12 -15.44 7.39 12.06
CA ASP A 12 -16.59 6.48 12.24
C ASP A 12 -17.93 7.22 12.06
N GLY A 13 -17.92 8.56 12.05
CA GLY A 13 -19.11 9.39 12.13
C GLY A 13 -19.74 9.40 13.53
N ALA A 14 -21.05 9.64 13.60
CA ALA A 14 -21.78 9.82 14.85
C ALA A 14 -21.94 8.53 15.70
N THR A 15 -21.89 7.36 15.07
CA THR A 15 -22.02 6.05 15.75
C THR A 15 -20.94 5.08 15.28
N LYS A 16 -20.56 4.13 16.15
CA LYS A 16 -19.50 3.15 15.88
C LYS A 16 -20.03 1.81 15.37
N ASN A 17 -21.21 1.80 14.75
CA ASN A 17 -21.89 0.56 14.35
C ASN A 17 -21.05 -0.24 13.35
N ASP A 18 -20.37 0.47 12.44
CA ASP A 18 -19.63 -0.09 11.31
C ASP A 18 -18.14 0.33 11.32
N SER A 19 -17.54 0.48 12.50
CA SER A 19 -16.14 0.94 12.61
C SER A 19 -15.16 -0.01 11.92
N ILE A 20 -14.27 0.56 11.08
CA ILE A 20 -13.35 -0.18 10.22
C ILE A 20 -11.88 -0.18 10.70
N ALA A 21 -11.54 0.60 11.75
CA ALA A 21 -10.16 0.76 12.24
C ALA A 21 -9.43 -0.56 12.51
N GLY A 22 -10.11 -1.51 13.15
CA GLY A 22 -9.53 -2.84 13.41
C GLY A 22 -9.24 -3.63 12.13
N TYR A 23 -10.10 -3.53 11.13
CA TYR A 23 -9.91 -4.19 9.83
C TYR A 23 -8.78 -3.56 9.04
N THR A 24 -8.67 -2.23 9.05
CA THR A 24 -7.57 -1.54 8.38
C THR A 24 -6.23 -1.95 8.96
N LEU A 25 -6.10 -2.02 10.29
CA LEU A 25 -4.89 -2.53 10.93
C LEU A 25 -4.53 -3.95 10.49
N HIS A 26 -5.53 -4.82 10.35
CA HIS A 26 -5.33 -6.20 9.91
C HIS A 26 -4.72 -6.28 8.50
N TYR A 27 -5.10 -5.38 7.59
CA TYR A 27 -4.64 -5.39 6.20
C TYR A 27 -3.40 -4.51 5.93
N LEU A 28 -3.00 -3.66 6.87
CA LEU A 28 -1.99 -2.62 6.64
C LEU A 28 -0.62 -3.17 6.24
N SER A 29 -0.22 -4.34 6.73
CA SER A 29 1.06 -4.95 6.34
C SER A 29 1.06 -5.55 4.94
N ASN A 30 -0.12 -5.84 4.37
CA ASN A 30 -0.27 -6.41 3.04
C ASN A 30 0.69 -7.60 2.80
N LEU A 31 1.66 -7.47 1.89
CA LEU A 31 2.65 -8.50 1.56
C LEU A 31 3.99 -8.33 2.30
N TYR A 32 4.15 -7.23 3.04
CA TYR A 32 5.42 -6.77 3.59
C TYR A 32 5.70 -7.34 4.98
N ASP A 33 6.99 -7.43 5.31
CA ASP A 33 7.44 -7.80 6.66
C ASP A 33 7.25 -6.61 7.62
N ASP A 34 6.32 -6.79 8.55
CA ASP A 34 5.90 -5.83 9.56
C ASP A 34 6.51 -6.07 10.95
N SER A 35 7.49 -6.99 11.07
CA SER A 35 8.15 -7.32 12.34
C SER A 35 8.81 -6.15 13.06
N THR A 36 9.09 -5.04 12.36
CA THR A 36 9.71 -3.82 12.90
C THR A 36 8.75 -2.63 12.96
N TRP A 37 7.45 -2.86 12.71
CA TRP A 37 6.46 -1.80 12.61
C TRP A 37 5.70 -1.66 13.93
N SER A 38 5.42 -0.42 14.29
CA SER A 38 4.51 -0.05 15.38
C SER A 38 3.32 0.66 14.75
N VAL A 39 2.12 0.12 14.91
CA VAL A 39 0.92 0.64 14.24
C VAL A 39 -0.20 0.84 15.26
N ASN A 40 -0.70 2.06 15.33
CA ASN A 40 -1.90 2.41 16.08
C ASN A 40 -3.04 2.73 15.11
N GLY A 41 -4.25 2.28 15.42
CA GLY A 41 -5.46 2.57 14.64
C GLY A 41 -6.53 3.20 15.52
N TYR A 42 -7.13 4.28 15.04
CA TYR A 42 -8.09 5.09 15.78
C TYR A 42 -9.40 5.26 14.98
N GLY A 43 -10.49 4.71 15.50
CA GLY A 43 -11.85 5.05 15.07
C GLY A 43 -12.34 6.31 15.78
N VAL A 44 -12.42 7.40 15.02
CA VAL A 44 -12.70 8.76 15.47
C VAL A 44 -14.20 9.02 15.38
N LYS A 45 -14.82 9.34 16.52
CA LYS A 45 -16.22 9.77 16.57
C LYS A 45 -16.30 11.25 16.19
N THR A 46 -17.18 11.58 15.24
CA THR A 46 -17.41 12.95 14.77
C THR A 46 -18.91 13.27 14.73
N ASP A 47 -19.27 14.52 14.49
CA ASP A 47 -20.67 14.95 14.28
C ASP A 47 -21.13 14.76 12.81
N LEU A 48 -20.45 13.91 12.05
CA LEU A 48 -20.81 13.55 10.68
C LEU A 48 -21.72 12.31 10.65
N PRO A 49 -22.45 12.06 9.54
CA PRO A 49 -23.21 10.82 9.38
C PRO A 49 -22.33 9.59 9.61
N SER A 50 -22.87 8.59 10.33
CA SER A 50 -22.16 7.34 10.59
C SER A 50 -21.71 6.69 9.29
N GLN A 51 -20.44 6.33 9.22
CA GLN A 51 -19.92 5.61 8.07
C GLN A 51 -20.49 4.19 8.04
N THR A 52 -20.40 3.55 6.87
CA THR A 52 -20.82 2.16 6.67
C THR A 52 -19.84 1.43 5.76
N TRP A 53 -19.98 0.12 5.67
CA TRP A 53 -19.08 -0.71 4.88
C TRP A 53 -19.19 -0.41 3.39
N CYS A 54 -18.06 -0.13 2.75
CA CYS A 54 -17.94 -0.08 1.30
C CYS A 54 -17.15 -1.30 0.81
N ARG A 55 -17.17 -1.56 -0.50
CA ARG A 55 -16.44 -2.69 -1.09
C ARG A 55 -14.97 -2.65 -0.63
N SER A 56 -14.49 -3.79 -0.13
CA SER A 56 -13.16 -3.93 0.49
C SER A 56 -13.00 -3.06 1.75
N PRO A 57 -13.82 -3.29 2.80
CA PRO A 57 -13.79 -2.50 4.03
C PRO A 57 -12.50 -2.79 4.79
N GLY A 58 -11.80 -1.77 5.29
CA GLY A 58 -10.51 -1.95 5.93
C GLY A 58 -9.37 -2.01 4.91
N SER A 59 -9.48 -2.92 3.94
CA SER A 59 -8.36 -3.31 3.09
C SER A 59 -7.98 -2.28 2.03
N THR A 60 -8.94 -1.59 1.41
CA THR A 60 -8.62 -0.60 0.37
C THR A 60 -7.74 0.51 0.92
N GLU A 61 -8.13 1.07 2.06
CA GLU A 61 -7.44 2.18 2.66
C GLU A 61 -6.16 1.78 3.40
N ALA A 62 -6.05 0.54 3.90
CA ALA A 62 -4.78 0.03 4.42
C ALA A 62 -3.75 -0.19 3.29
N ILE A 63 -4.17 -0.86 2.22
CA ILE A 63 -3.29 -1.18 1.09
C ILE A 63 -2.86 0.12 0.41
N SER A 64 -3.75 1.08 0.21
CA SER A 64 -3.37 2.38 -0.37
C SER A 64 -2.34 3.12 0.49
N ALA A 65 -2.50 3.09 1.81
CA ALA A 65 -1.57 3.74 2.73
C ALA A 65 -0.17 3.12 2.66
N ILE A 66 -0.06 1.79 2.75
CA ILE A 66 1.26 1.13 2.73
C ILE A 66 1.93 1.18 1.35
N GLU A 67 1.16 1.06 0.27
CA GLU A 67 1.69 1.20 -1.09
C GLU A 67 2.22 2.61 -1.36
N THR A 68 1.55 3.64 -0.81
CA THR A 68 2.04 5.02 -0.85
C THR A 68 3.36 5.17 -0.11
N ILE A 69 3.50 4.58 1.08
CA ILE A 69 4.76 4.60 1.83
C ILE A 69 5.88 3.91 1.04
N MET A 70 5.62 2.75 0.44
CA MET A 70 6.61 2.02 -0.36
C MET A 70 7.04 2.81 -1.61
N GLU A 71 6.10 3.49 -2.26
CA GLU A 71 6.38 4.37 -3.40
C GLU A 71 7.30 5.53 -2.99
N HIS A 72 7.03 6.17 -1.85
CA HIS A 72 7.89 7.23 -1.31
C HIS A 72 9.31 6.72 -1.01
N ILE A 73 9.44 5.51 -0.45
CA ILE A 73 10.75 4.89 -0.21
C ILE A 73 11.49 4.66 -1.53
N ALA A 74 10.81 4.14 -2.55
CA ALA A 74 11.40 3.89 -3.86
C ALA A 74 11.89 5.17 -4.53
N GLN A 75 11.09 6.24 -4.48
CA GLN A 75 11.47 7.55 -4.99
C GLN A 75 12.66 8.15 -4.24
N ALA A 76 12.66 8.09 -2.91
CA ALA A 76 13.77 8.59 -2.09
C ALA A 76 15.09 7.86 -2.38
N LEU A 77 15.02 6.55 -2.64
CA LEU A 77 16.18 5.72 -2.99
C LEU A 77 16.55 5.79 -4.48
N LYS A 78 15.72 6.41 -5.33
CA LYS A 78 15.82 6.38 -6.79
C LYS A 78 15.93 4.96 -7.35
N LYS A 79 15.13 4.04 -6.79
CA LYS A 79 15.05 2.63 -7.20
C LYS A 79 13.71 2.33 -7.85
N ASP A 80 13.67 1.24 -8.61
CA ASP A 80 12.40 0.74 -9.15
C ASP A 80 11.44 0.39 -7.99
N PRO A 81 10.18 0.88 -8.02
CA PRO A 81 9.21 0.60 -6.98
C PRO A 81 8.92 -0.90 -6.81
N THR A 82 8.93 -1.69 -7.90
CA THR A 82 8.70 -3.14 -7.82
C THR A 82 9.83 -3.83 -7.09
N GLU A 83 11.08 -3.46 -7.36
CA GLU A 83 12.25 -3.99 -6.65
C GLU A 83 12.19 -3.68 -5.15
N VAL A 84 11.82 -2.45 -4.79
CA VAL A 84 11.67 -2.05 -3.37
C VAL A 84 10.57 -2.86 -2.69
N LYS A 85 9.42 -3.05 -3.33
CA LYS A 85 8.31 -3.82 -2.76
C LYS A 85 8.70 -5.29 -2.56
N LEU A 86 9.33 -5.91 -3.55
CA LEU A 86 9.79 -7.30 -3.46
C LEU A 86 10.91 -7.48 -2.43
N ALA A 87 11.80 -6.50 -2.26
CA ALA A 87 12.84 -6.55 -1.24
C ALA A 87 12.30 -6.44 0.20
N ASN A 88 11.10 -5.90 0.37
CA ASN A 88 10.44 -5.73 1.67
C ASN A 88 9.34 -6.78 1.95
N LYS A 89 9.12 -7.74 1.05
CA LYS A 89 8.11 -8.79 1.23
C LYS A 89 8.46 -9.72 2.40
N ARG A 90 7.46 -10.38 2.98
CA ARG A 90 7.67 -11.47 3.95
C ARG A 90 8.44 -12.63 3.32
N GLN A 91 9.30 -13.27 4.12
CA GLN A 91 10.05 -14.46 3.73
C GLN A 91 9.19 -15.73 3.83
N VAL A 92 8.01 -15.68 3.20
CA VAL A 92 7.10 -16.82 3.05
C VAL A 92 7.09 -17.25 1.60
N ASP A 93 6.85 -18.54 1.37
CA ASP A 93 6.62 -19.04 0.03
C ASP A 93 5.38 -18.35 -0.55
N SER A 94 5.56 -17.71 -1.71
CA SER A 94 4.56 -16.83 -2.28
C SER A 94 4.64 -16.88 -3.81
N PRO A 95 3.51 -17.03 -4.51
CA PRO A 95 3.49 -16.99 -5.97
C PRO A 95 3.70 -15.57 -6.51
N LEU A 96 3.72 -14.53 -5.64
CA LEU A 96 3.77 -13.13 -6.05
C LEU A 96 4.94 -12.77 -6.99
N PRO A 97 6.20 -13.21 -6.76
CA PRO A 97 7.29 -12.88 -7.67
C PRO A 97 7.04 -13.41 -9.09
N ALA A 98 6.56 -14.66 -9.22
CA ALA A 98 6.22 -15.25 -10.51
C ALA A 98 5.06 -14.52 -11.19
N LEU A 99 4.02 -14.14 -10.44
CA LEU A 99 2.90 -13.36 -10.96
C LEU A 99 3.33 -11.97 -11.44
N VAL A 100 4.27 -11.33 -10.73
CA VAL A 100 4.84 -10.04 -11.14
C VAL A 100 5.63 -10.19 -12.45
N ASP A 101 6.43 -11.24 -12.59
CA ASP A 101 7.19 -11.51 -13.80
C ASP A 101 6.27 -11.80 -15.01
N ASP A 102 5.22 -12.60 -14.80
CA ASP A 102 4.20 -12.88 -15.80
C ASP A 102 3.46 -11.61 -16.23
N LEU A 103 3.12 -10.73 -15.28
CA LEU A 103 2.51 -9.43 -15.56
C LEU A 103 3.45 -8.52 -16.34
N LYS A 104 4.73 -8.44 -15.94
CA LYS A 104 5.74 -7.63 -16.66
C LYS A 104 5.89 -8.09 -18.11
N ARG A 105 5.91 -9.42 -18.34
CA ARG A 105 6.01 -10.00 -19.68
C ARG A 105 4.76 -9.75 -20.51
N SER A 106 3.57 -10.02 -19.96
CA SER A 106 2.30 -9.86 -20.68
C SER A 106 1.95 -8.40 -20.99
N ALA A 107 2.45 -7.45 -20.19
CA ALA A 107 2.19 -6.03 -20.36
C ALA A 107 3.28 -5.27 -21.14
N ASP A 108 4.29 -5.95 -21.68
CA ASP A 108 5.49 -5.34 -22.30
C ASP A 108 6.12 -4.25 -21.41
N TYR A 109 6.16 -4.50 -20.10
CA TYR A 109 6.46 -3.49 -19.08
C TYR A 109 7.79 -2.76 -19.36
N GLU A 110 8.87 -3.52 -19.58
CA GLU A 110 10.20 -2.96 -19.81
C GLU A 110 10.28 -2.12 -21.10
N LYS A 111 9.53 -2.50 -22.14
CA LYS A 111 9.44 -1.71 -23.37
C LYS A 111 8.74 -0.39 -23.09
N ARG A 112 7.58 -0.43 -22.41
CA ARG A 112 6.79 0.77 -22.10
C ARG A 112 7.53 1.73 -21.17
N VAL A 113 8.30 1.23 -20.22
CA VAL A 113 9.17 2.06 -19.38
C VAL A 113 10.17 2.84 -20.22
N ARG A 114 10.87 2.19 -21.17
CA ARG A 114 11.79 2.87 -22.08
C ARG A 114 11.09 3.89 -22.97
N ASP A 115 9.93 3.53 -23.52
CA ASP A 115 9.13 4.42 -24.37
C ASP A 115 8.69 5.69 -23.61
N ILE A 116 8.25 5.55 -22.36
CA ILE A 116 7.87 6.68 -21.47
C ILE A 116 9.08 7.55 -21.14
N GLN A 117 10.23 6.96 -20.82
CA GLN A 117 11.46 7.71 -20.55
C GLN A 117 11.89 8.54 -21.76
N GLN A 118 11.86 7.94 -22.96
CA GLN A 118 12.15 8.66 -24.20
C GLN A 118 11.16 9.80 -24.44
N PHE A 119 9.86 9.55 -24.26
CA PHE A 119 8.82 10.56 -24.41
C PHE A 119 9.02 11.74 -23.45
N ASN A 120 9.29 11.47 -22.17
CA ASN A 120 9.52 12.52 -21.16
C ASN A 120 10.81 13.32 -21.41
N GLN A 121 11.82 12.72 -22.06
CA GLN A 121 13.05 13.43 -22.43
C GLN A 121 12.86 14.35 -23.65
N THR A 122 11.95 13.99 -24.56
CA THR A 122 11.70 14.75 -25.80
C THR A 122 10.55 15.75 -25.70
N ASN A 123 9.76 15.72 -24.62
CA ASN A 123 8.64 16.61 -24.38
C ASN A 123 8.77 17.27 -23.01
N ARG A 124 8.96 18.60 -23.00
CA ARG A 124 9.10 19.43 -21.79
C ARG A 124 8.00 20.47 -21.71
#